data_AF-A0AA50Q8F8-F1
#
_entry.id   AF-A0AA50Q8F8-F1
#
_cell.length_a   1.000
_cell.length_b   1.000
_cell.length_c   1.000
_cell.angle_alpha   90.00
_cell.angle_beta   90.00
_cell.angle_gamma   90.00
#
_symmetry.space_group_name_H-M   'P 1'
#
loop_
_entity.id
_entity.type
_entity.pdbx_description
1 polymer ?
#
loop_
_entity_poly.entity_id
_entity_poly.type
_entity_poly.pdbx_seq_one_letter_code
_entity_poly.pdbx_strand_id
1 'polypeptide(L)'
;MSANPSFFKRICLFIWHTLNGTRKLILNLIFFGLLAAIIISIGSSEDIQVEDNSALVLNLAGSIVDQKQQVDPLEAAFKQGQNANADGEILLADVLYVIDNAAQDQRISVLVLDLVDLKRAGISKLQSIGNALNRFKESGKKVIAIGNYYEQNQYFLASFADTIYLNPQGGVSLDGLSMYNQYFKSALEKLKVKAHIFRVGTFKSAVEPYIRDDMSDAAREASSALLADVWQSYTQTVAGNRNIEPNSLVPDATTYLAELDKANGDSATMAINMKWVDNLATTEDFRKTMLETVGKASSGDSFKQVSFYDYLTLVTPLPSFVEQDSVGIIVASGTILNGTQPAGQIGGESTAELLRKARFDKHIKALVLRVDSPGGSAFASEQIRQELLALKAAGKPVVVSMGSLAASGGYWISASADYIFATPTTLTGSIGIFGMITTFEDSLASIGVHTDGVSTSEWAGLSVTRTLSPQIEAIIQRHIERGYSDFISLVAKERKMTIEQVDKIAQGRVWSGKKALELGLVDELGDVDEAIAKAAKLADMTLFDTRVIEQELTPEQKFMQQMFASVSSYLPASLSQSSMLEQMLQQWTSSLKTLTSFDDPNNVYIYCDTCNMMN
;
A
#
# COMPACT_ATOMS: atom_id res chain seq x y z
N MET A 1 -18.16 -28.17 66.65
CA MET A 1 -17.75 -26.77 66.94
C MET A 1 -17.51 -26.05 65.62
N SER A 2 -18.51 -25.33 65.08
CA SER A 2 -18.23 -24.40 63.98
C SER A 2 -17.59 -23.15 64.58
N ALA A 3 -16.28 -22.99 64.43
CA ALA A 3 -15.61 -21.76 64.83
C ALA A 3 -16.18 -20.62 63.99
N ASN A 4 -17.05 -19.82 64.62
CA ASN A 4 -17.55 -18.60 64.02
C ASN A 4 -16.33 -17.76 63.59
N PRO A 5 -16.23 -17.35 62.32
CA PRO A 5 -15.07 -16.60 61.84
C PRO A 5 -14.90 -15.36 62.71
N SER A 6 -13.65 -15.03 63.06
CA SER A 6 -13.31 -13.87 63.89
C SER A 6 -13.94 -12.59 63.31
N PHE A 7 -14.25 -11.63 64.16
CA PHE A 7 -14.88 -10.37 63.77
C PHE A 7 -14.16 -9.70 62.59
N PHE A 8 -12.82 -9.72 62.60
CA PHE A 8 -11.99 -9.23 61.50
C PHE A 8 -12.20 -10.01 60.18
N LYS A 9 -12.24 -11.35 60.24
CA LYS A 9 -12.50 -12.20 59.07
C LYS A 9 -13.89 -11.95 58.47
N ARG A 10 -14.89 -11.64 59.30
CA ARG A 10 -16.24 -11.26 58.83
C ARG A 10 -16.24 -9.92 58.10
N ILE A 11 -15.48 -8.93 58.58
CA ILE A 11 -15.32 -7.63 57.91
C ILE A 11 -14.60 -7.80 56.57
N CYS A 12 -13.50 -8.54 56.51
CA CYS A 12 -12.78 -8.79 55.25
C CYS A 12 -13.65 -9.53 54.22
N LEU A 13 -14.42 -10.54 54.64
CA LEU A 13 -15.37 -11.23 53.76
C LEU A 13 -16.48 -10.30 53.27
N PHE A 14 -17.01 -9.43 54.14
CA PHE A 14 -18.01 -8.44 53.76
C PHE A 14 -17.47 -7.42 52.74
N ILE A 15 -16.25 -6.91 52.94
CA ILE A 15 -15.58 -6.02 51.98
C ILE A 15 -15.33 -6.75 50.66
N TRP A 16 -14.84 -7.99 50.70
CA TRP A 16 -14.61 -8.80 49.51
C TRP A 16 -15.89 -9.09 48.74
N HIS A 17 -16.98 -9.45 49.42
CA HIS A 17 -18.28 -9.69 48.80
C HIS A 17 -18.89 -8.41 48.24
N THR A 18 -18.74 -7.28 48.93
CA THR A 18 -19.17 -5.97 48.44
C THR A 18 -18.36 -5.56 47.20
N LEU A 19 -17.03 -5.66 47.24
CA LEU A 19 -16.16 -5.38 46.10
C LEU A 19 -16.46 -6.30 44.91
N ASN A 20 -16.64 -7.60 45.13
CA ASN A 20 -17.02 -8.52 44.06
C ASN A 20 -18.44 -8.27 43.53
N GLY A 21 -19.38 -7.92 44.41
CA GLY A 21 -20.75 -7.57 44.03
C GLY A 21 -20.77 -6.32 43.17
N THR A 22 -20.09 -5.25 43.61
CA THR A 22 -19.94 -4.01 42.86
C THR A 22 -19.20 -4.24 41.54
N ARG A 23 -18.11 -5.02 41.54
CA ARG A 23 -17.38 -5.38 40.32
C ARG A 23 -18.27 -6.14 39.33
N LYS A 24 -19.02 -7.14 39.78
CA LYS A 24 -19.95 -7.91 38.94
C LYS A 24 -21.09 -7.04 38.42
N LEU A 25 -21.63 -6.15 39.25
CA LEU A 25 -22.68 -5.21 38.84
C LEU A 25 -22.17 -4.26 37.76
N ILE A 26 -21.00 -3.64 37.95
CA ILE A 26 -20.38 -2.75 36.96
C ILE A 26 -20.10 -3.51 35.66
N LEU A 27 -19.47 -4.69 35.73
CA LEU A 27 -19.18 -5.51 34.56
C LEU A 27 -20.45 -5.94 33.82
N ASN A 28 -21.52 -6.31 34.54
CA ASN A 28 -22.79 -6.66 33.93
C ASN A 28 -23.47 -5.44 33.30
N LEU A 29 -23.42 -4.27 33.93
CA LEU A 29 -23.97 -3.04 33.36
C LEU A 29 -23.21 -2.62 32.09
N ILE A 30 -21.88 -2.74 32.08
CA ILE A 30 -21.07 -2.53 30.89
C ILE A 30 -21.42 -3.56 29.81
N PHE A 31 -21.48 -4.85 30.17
CA PHE A 31 -21.81 -5.93 29.25
C PHE A 31 -23.19 -5.77 28.61
N PHE A 32 -24.24 -5.55 29.41
CA PHE A 32 -25.59 -5.35 28.89
C PHE A 32 -25.74 -4.00 28.18
N GLY A 33 -24.99 -2.97 28.58
CA GLY A 33 -24.91 -1.70 27.86
C GLY A 33 -24.30 -1.88 26.47
N LEU A 34 -23.18 -2.59 26.36
CA LEU A 34 -22.55 -2.95 25.08
C LEU A 34 -23.45 -3.84 24.23
N LEU A 35 -24.11 -4.83 24.83
CA LEU A 35 -25.04 -5.71 24.13
C LEU A 35 -26.24 -4.93 23.57
N ALA A 36 -26.81 -4.01 24.37
CA ALA A 36 -27.89 -3.14 23.92
C ALA A 36 -27.42 -2.21 22.78
N ALA A 37 -26.21 -1.64 22.88
CA ALA A 37 -25.60 -0.84 21.83
C ALA A 37 -25.43 -1.63 20.52
N ILE A 38 -24.93 -2.87 20.59
CA ILE A 38 -24.81 -3.77 19.43
C ILE A 38 -26.19 -4.04 18.82
N ILE A 39 -27.20 -4.39 19.63
CA ILE A 39 -28.57 -4.67 19.14
C ILE A 39 -29.19 -3.44 18.47
N ILE A 40 -29.01 -2.25 19.04
CA ILE A 40 -29.48 -0.99 18.45
C ILE A 40 -28.76 -0.73 17.12
N SER A 41 -27.43 -0.91 17.07
CA SER A 41 -26.62 -0.70 15.86
C SER A 41 -27.00 -1.64 14.70
N ILE A 42 -27.42 -2.88 15.00
CA ILE A 42 -27.89 -3.84 13.99
C ILE A 42 -29.29 -3.46 13.46
N GLY A 43 -30.12 -2.80 14.28
CA GLY A 43 -31.49 -2.41 13.91
C GLY A 43 -31.59 -1.03 13.26
N SER A 44 -30.54 -0.20 13.30
CA SER A 44 -30.50 1.14 12.73
C SER A 44 -29.71 1.17 11.42
N SER A 45 -30.20 0.51 10.38
CA SER A 45 -29.74 0.83 9.02
C SER A 45 -30.52 2.05 8.54
N GLU A 46 -29.86 3.21 8.39
CA GLU A 46 -30.44 4.29 7.60
C GLU A 46 -30.67 3.76 6.18
N ASP A 47 -31.86 4.01 5.64
CA ASP A 47 -32.20 3.59 4.28
C ASP A 47 -31.49 4.53 3.30
N ILE A 48 -30.33 4.10 2.80
CA ILE A 48 -29.52 4.88 1.85
C ILE A 48 -30.24 4.86 0.50
N GLN A 49 -30.76 6.02 0.09
CA GLN A 49 -31.47 6.18 -1.18
C GLN A 49 -30.72 7.18 -2.08
N VAL A 50 -30.52 6.81 -3.34
CA VAL A 50 -29.93 7.71 -4.35
C VAL A 50 -31.06 8.36 -5.14
N GLU A 51 -31.21 9.67 -4.99
CA GLU A 51 -32.20 10.47 -5.72
C GLU A 51 -31.81 10.58 -7.20
N ASP A 52 -32.81 10.74 -8.08
CA ASP A 52 -32.56 11.04 -9.50
C ASP A 52 -31.81 12.37 -9.66
N ASN A 53 -30.86 12.39 -10.59
CA ASN A 53 -29.98 13.51 -10.89
C ASN A 53 -29.09 13.90 -9.69
N SER A 54 -28.51 12.92 -9.00
CA SER A 54 -27.57 13.10 -7.89
C SER A 54 -26.12 13.24 -8.35
N ALA A 55 -25.31 13.90 -7.52
CA ALA A 55 -23.86 13.88 -7.61
C ALA A 55 -23.28 12.68 -6.84
N LEU A 56 -22.36 11.93 -7.45
CA LEU A 56 -21.49 11.02 -6.69
C LEU A 56 -20.31 11.82 -6.14
N VAL A 57 -20.16 11.89 -4.82
CA VAL A 57 -19.02 12.56 -4.17
C VAL A 57 -17.96 11.53 -3.83
N LEU A 58 -16.83 11.57 -4.53
CA LEU A 58 -15.64 10.80 -4.20
C LEU A 58 -14.85 11.50 -3.08
N ASN A 59 -15.36 11.37 -1.85
CA ASN A 59 -14.73 11.85 -0.62
C ASN A 59 -13.69 10.84 -0.09
N LEU A 60 -12.63 10.62 -0.88
CA LEU A 60 -11.61 9.61 -0.60
C LEU A 60 -10.74 10.02 0.59
N ALA A 61 -11.09 9.52 1.78
CA ALA A 61 -10.36 9.77 3.01
C ALA A 61 -9.43 8.60 3.33
N GLY A 62 -8.11 8.87 3.40
CA GLY A 62 -7.09 7.88 3.75
C GLY A 62 -6.10 7.57 2.62
N SER A 63 -5.52 6.37 2.65
CA SER A 63 -4.52 5.89 1.68
C SER A 63 -5.10 4.86 0.71
N ILE A 64 -4.81 4.99 -0.58
CA ILE A 64 -5.26 4.02 -1.60
C ILE A 64 -4.30 2.83 -1.64
N VAL A 65 -4.82 1.64 -1.42
CA VAL A 65 -4.06 0.38 -1.34
C VAL A 65 -4.65 -0.70 -2.25
N ASP A 66 -3.82 -1.67 -2.66
CA ASP A 66 -4.29 -2.86 -3.38
C ASP A 66 -4.89 -3.91 -2.43
N GLN A 67 -4.48 -3.91 -1.16
CA GLN A 67 -5.01 -4.78 -0.10
C GLN A 67 -4.97 -4.04 1.23
N LYS A 68 -6.07 -4.10 1.98
CA LYS A 68 -6.13 -3.56 3.35
C LYS A 68 -5.28 -4.41 4.29
N GLN A 69 -4.49 -3.77 5.13
CA GLN A 69 -3.75 -4.43 6.19
C GLN A 69 -4.73 -5.02 7.21
N GLN A 70 -4.50 -6.27 7.58
CA GLN A 70 -5.20 -6.85 8.71
C GLN A 70 -4.62 -6.26 10.00
N VAL A 71 -5.39 -5.40 10.64
CA VAL A 71 -5.04 -4.82 11.95
C VAL A 71 -5.54 -5.74 13.06
N ASP A 72 -4.81 -5.81 14.18
CA ASP A 72 -5.30 -6.51 15.38
C ASP A 72 -6.63 -5.88 15.83
N PRO A 73 -7.67 -6.66 16.15
CA PRO A 73 -8.98 -6.12 16.53
C PRO A 73 -8.96 -5.13 17.70
N LEU A 74 -8.04 -5.31 18.66
CA LEU A 74 -7.86 -4.38 19.78
C LEU A 74 -7.24 -3.06 19.28
N GLU A 75 -6.23 -3.13 18.41
CA GLU A 75 -5.59 -1.97 17.80
C GLU A 75 -6.55 -1.21 16.87
N ALA A 76 -7.36 -1.92 16.09
CA ALA A 76 -8.43 -1.37 15.27
C ALA A 76 -9.44 -0.59 16.12
N ALA A 77 -9.80 -1.11 17.29
CA ALA A 77 -10.71 -0.45 18.23
C ALA A 77 -10.15 0.89 18.75
N PHE A 78 -8.84 0.95 19.01
CA PHE A 78 -8.18 2.19 19.47
C PHE A 78 -8.05 3.24 18.37
N LYS A 79 -7.88 2.82 17.11
CA LYS A 79 -7.77 3.72 15.94
C LYS A 79 -9.11 4.30 15.50
N GLN A 80 -10.21 3.56 15.69
CA GLN A 80 -11.55 3.95 15.24
C GLN A 80 -12.21 5.08 16.06
N GLY A 81 -11.62 5.48 17.19
CA GLY A 81 -12.02 6.67 17.95
C GLY A 81 -11.56 8.01 17.34
N GLN A 82 -10.76 7.97 16.28
CA GLN A 82 -10.44 9.11 15.42
C GLN A 82 -11.48 9.22 14.31
N ASN A 83 -11.69 10.39 13.70
CA ASN A 83 -12.54 10.54 12.50
C ASN A 83 -12.25 9.39 11.53
N ALA A 84 -13.16 8.41 11.46
CA ALA A 84 -12.87 7.01 11.14
C ALA A 84 -12.35 6.75 9.72
N ASN A 85 -12.20 7.80 8.91
CA ASN A 85 -11.82 7.72 7.52
C ASN A 85 -10.48 8.40 7.19
N ALA A 86 -9.99 9.40 7.95
CA ALA A 86 -8.85 10.23 7.50
C ALA A 86 -7.48 9.50 7.50
N ASP A 87 -7.28 8.50 8.37
CA ASP A 87 -6.08 7.64 8.43
C ASP A 87 -6.37 6.20 7.97
N GLY A 88 -7.52 5.97 7.32
CA GLY A 88 -7.96 4.67 6.84
C GLY A 88 -7.26 4.21 5.56
N GLU A 89 -7.50 2.96 5.19
CA GLU A 89 -7.11 2.40 3.89
C GLU A 89 -8.34 2.23 3.00
N ILE A 90 -8.25 2.69 1.75
CA ILE A 90 -9.28 2.54 0.73
C ILE A 90 -8.75 1.57 -0.33
N LEU A 91 -9.55 0.56 -0.69
CA LEU A 91 -9.16 -0.36 -1.76
C LEU A 91 -9.29 0.35 -3.11
N LEU A 92 -8.23 0.26 -3.94
CA LEU A 92 -8.28 0.74 -5.31
C LEU A 92 -9.45 0.11 -6.08
N ALA A 93 -9.66 -1.20 -5.90
CA ALA A 93 -10.74 -1.94 -6.57
C ALA A 93 -12.11 -1.35 -6.28
N ASP A 94 -12.39 -0.96 -5.03
CA ASP A 94 -13.66 -0.34 -4.64
C ASP A 94 -13.86 1.02 -5.34
N VAL A 95 -12.79 1.82 -5.44
CA VAL A 95 -12.82 3.13 -6.13
C VAL A 95 -13.13 2.97 -7.61
N LEU A 96 -12.40 2.08 -8.30
CA LEU A 96 -12.63 1.80 -9.72
C LEU A 96 -14.05 1.28 -9.95
N TYR A 97 -14.48 0.32 -9.13
CA TYR A 97 -15.81 -0.27 -9.21
C TYR A 97 -16.93 0.76 -9.03
N VAL A 98 -16.80 1.66 -8.06
CA VAL A 98 -17.77 2.74 -7.83
C VAL A 98 -17.85 3.69 -9.01
N ILE A 99 -16.70 4.11 -9.56
CA ILE A 99 -16.66 5.03 -10.72
C ILE A 99 -17.32 4.37 -11.94
N ASP A 100 -16.95 3.12 -12.25
CA ASP A 100 -17.47 2.42 -13.43
C ASP A 100 -18.98 2.11 -13.30
N ASN A 101 -19.48 1.78 -12.11
CA ASN A 101 -20.92 1.61 -11.89
C ASN A 101 -21.67 2.95 -11.99
N ALA A 102 -21.11 4.02 -11.41
CA ALA A 102 -21.70 5.35 -11.50
C ALA A 102 -21.73 5.88 -12.94
N ALA A 103 -20.81 5.46 -13.81
CA ALA A 103 -20.86 5.79 -15.23
C ALA A 103 -22.14 5.24 -15.90
N GLN A 104 -22.62 4.06 -15.48
CA GLN A 104 -23.81 3.42 -16.04
C GLN A 104 -25.12 3.78 -15.32
N ASP A 105 -25.05 4.22 -14.06
CA ASP A 105 -26.24 4.57 -13.26
C ASP A 105 -26.89 5.88 -13.72
N GLN A 106 -28.12 5.82 -14.23
CA GLN A 106 -28.87 6.99 -14.71
C GLN A 106 -29.24 7.99 -13.61
N ARG A 107 -29.21 7.59 -12.34
CA ARG A 107 -29.47 8.49 -11.20
C ARG A 107 -28.30 9.43 -10.95
N ILE A 108 -27.08 9.02 -11.31
CA ILE A 108 -25.87 9.83 -11.15
C ILE A 108 -25.63 10.66 -12.41
N SER A 109 -25.61 11.98 -12.28
CA SER A 109 -25.39 12.91 -13.41
C SER A 109 -24.02 13.59 -13.43
N VAL A 110 -23.36 13.66 -12.27
CA VAL A 110 -22.05 14.32 -12.10
C VAL A 110 -21.25 13.61 -11.02
N LEU A 111 -19.93 13.62 -11.15
CA LEU A 111 -19.00 13.15 -10.14
C LEU A 111 -18.24 14.33 -9.56
N VAL A 112 -18.20 14.43 -8.23
CA VAL A 112 -17.47 15.45 -7.49
C VAL A 112 -16.25 14.81 -6.82
N LEU A 113 -15.05 15.28 -7.13
CA LEU A 113 -13.82 14.92 -6.44
C LEU A 113 -13.65 15.84 -5.22
N ASP A 114 -13.76 15.24 -4.03
CA ASP A 114 -13.41 15.87 -2.76
C ASP A 114 -12.23 15.11 -2.15
N LEU A 115 -11.03 15.66 -2.36
CA LEU A 115 -9.77 14.95 -2.10
C LEU A 115 -9.06 15.47 -0.84
N VAL A 116 -9.73 16.27 -0.01
CA VAL A 116 -9.11 16.94 1.15
C VAL A 116 -8.47 15.96 2.14
N ASP A 117 -9.09 14.79 2.30
CA ASP A 117 -8.63 13.74 3.21
C ASP A 117 -7.82 12.63 2.53
N LEU A 118 -7.55 12.76 1.22
CA LEU A 118 -6.67 11.81 0.52
C LEU A 118 -5.23 12.04 0.96
N LYS A 119 -4.62 11.02 1.58
CA LYS A 119 -3.27 11.09 2.15
C LYS A 119 -2.20 10.54 1.20
N ARG A 120 -2.27 9.25 0.89
CA ARG A 120 -1.22 8.56 0.12
C ARG A 120 -1.82 7.69 -0.97
N ALA A 121 -1.23 7.76 -2.15
CA ALA A 121 -1.50 6.85 -3.24
C ALA A 121 -0.29 6.84 -4.18
N GLY A 122 0.14 5.66 -4.61
CA GLY A 122 1.16 5.59 -5.66
C GLY A 122 0.61 6.18 -6.97
N ILE A 123 1.47 6.86 -7.74
CA ILE A 123 1.08 7.50 -9.01
C ILE A 123 0.44 6.49 -9.97
N SER A 124 0.85 5.22 -9.94
CA SER A 124 0.22 4.13 -10.70
C SER A 124 -1.27 3.92 -10.36
N LYS A 125 -1.61 3.95 -9.07
CA LYS A 125 -2.99 3.82 -8.57
C LYS A 125 -3.80 5.05 -8.92
N LEU A 126 -3.21 6.25 -8.76
CA LEU A 126 -3.83 7.50 -9.18
C LEU A 126 -4.11 7.52 -10.69
N GLN A 127 -3.20 7.00 -11.52
CA GLN A 127 -3.40 6.86 -12.96
C GLN A 127 -4.55 5.89 -13.28
N SER A 128 -4.68 4.79 -12.54
CA SER A 128 -5.79 3.85 -12.71
C SER A 128 -7.13 4.51 -12.41
N ILE A 129 -7.21 5.29 -11.31
CA ILE A 129 -8.40 6.09 -10.98
C ILE A 129 -8.66 7.14 -12.07
N GLY A 130 -7.63 7.84 -12.55
CA GLY A 130 -7.73 8.80 -13.65
C GLY A 130 -8.29 8.19 -14.94
N ASN A 131 -7.88 6.97 -15.28
CA ASN A 131 -8.43 6.22 -16.41
C ASN A 131 -9.93 5.92 -16.20
N ALA A 132 -10.34 5.49 -15.00
CA ALA A 132 -11.75 5.29 -14.67
C ALA A 132 -12.56 6.60 -14.74
N LEU A 133 -11.99 7.74 -14.30
CA LEU A 133 -12.62 9.06 -14.43
C LEU A 133 -12.79 9.45 -15.91
N ASN A 134 -11.84 9.09 -16.78
CA ASN A 134 -12.01 9.28 -18.22
C ASN A 134 -13.14 8.41 -18.78
N ARG A 135 -13.25 7.14 -18.40
CA ARG A 135 -14.39 6.27 -18.77
C ARG A 135 -15.72 6.84 -18.28
N PHE A 136 -15.76 7.39 -17.06
CA PHE A 136 -16.94 8.07 -16.55
C PHE A 136 -17.33 9.26 -17.44
N LYS A 137 -16.38 10.09 -17.88
CA LYS A 137 -16.66 11.20 -18.81
C LYS A 137 -17.11 10.73 -20.20
N GLU A 138 -16.61 9.60 -20.68
CA GLU A 138 -17.04 9.01 -21.96
C GLU A 138 -18.54 8.63 -21.97
N SER A 139 -19.15 8.40 -20.80
CA SER A 139 -20.62 8.25 -20.65
C SER A 139 -21.41 9.54 -20.88
N GLY A 140 -20.75 10.68 -21.12
CA GLY A 140 -21.36 11.99 -21.31
C GLY A 140 -21.57 12.78 -20.01
N LYS A 141 -21.19 12.22 -18.86
CA LYS A 141 -21.28 12.85 -17.55
C LYS A 141 -20.04 13.70 -17.24
N LYS A 142 -20.15 14.60 -16.28
CA LYS A 142 -19.08 15.55 -15.92
C LYS A 142 -18.38 15.18 -14.62
N VAL A 143 -17.09 15.46 -14.54
CA VAL A 143 -16.28 15.37 -13.33
C VAL A 143 -15.90 16.77 -12.87
N ILE A 144 -16.12 17.09 -11.61
CA ILE A 144 -15.80 18.40 -11.02
C ILE A 144 -14.92 18.17 -9.79
N ALA A 145 -13.82 18.90 -9.66
CA ALA A 145 -12.99 18.89 -8.45
C ALA A 145 -13.21 20.14 -7.62
N ILE A 146 -13.27 20.00 -6.30
CA ILE A 146 -13.33 21.10 -5.34
C ILE A 146 -12.32 20.86 -4.22
N GLY A 147 -11.61 21.93 -3.82
CA GLY A 147 -10.61 21.83 -2.77
C GLY A 147 -10.25 23.20 -2.20
N ASN A 148 -9.90 23.21 -0.91
CA ASN A 148 -9.27 24.38 -0.31
C ASN A 148 -7.81 24.48 -0.71
N TYR A 149 -7.13 23.34 -0.72
CA TYR A 149 -5.77 23.18 -1.20
C TYR A 149 -5.71 21.88 -1.99
N TYR A 150 -4.79 21.81 -2.95
CA TYR A 150 -4.46 20.54 -3.60
C TYR A 150 -2.97 20.25 -3.39
N GLU A 151 -2.68 19.17 -2.69
CA GLU A 151 -1.35 18.57 -2.67
C GLU A 151 -1.08 17.80 -3.97
N GLN A 152 0.17 17.46 -4.25
CA GLN A 152 0.58 16.82 -5.52
C GLN A 152 -0.26 15.60 -5.91
N ASN A 153 -0.52 14.68 -4.97
CA ASN A 153 -1.35 13.48 -5.23
C ASN A 153 -2.82 13.83 -5.50
N GLN A 154 -3.36 14.81 -4.76
CA GLN A 154 -4.73 15.27 -4.91
C GLN A 154 -4.90 16.00 -6.24
N TYR A 155 -3.94 16.86 -6.59
CA TYR A 155 -3.94 17.61 -7.84
C TYR A 155 -3.79 16.71 -9.06
N PHE A 156 -3.04 15.61 -8.97
CA PHE A 156 -2.97 14.63 -10.04
C PHE A 156 -4.36 14.11 -10.42
N LEU A 157 -5.18 13.71 -9.45
CA LEU A 157 -6.57 13.29 -9.71
C LEU A 157 -7.46 14.45 -10.13
N ALA A 158 -7.36 15.59 -9.45
CA ALA A 158 -8.14 16.78 -9.78
C ALA A 158 -7.92 17.21 -11.24
N SER A 159 -6.72 16.99 -11.79
CA SER A 159 -6.41 17.29 -13.19
C SER A 159 -7.31 16.55 -14.18
N PHE A 160 -7.87 15.38 -13.83
CA PHE A 160 -8.79 14.65 -14.70
C PHE A 160 -10.20 15.23 -14.73
N ALA A 161 -10.55 16.18 -13.86
CA ALA A 161 -11.85 16.84 -13.85
C ALA A 161 -12.06 17.74 -15.07
N ASP A 162 -13.32 17.89 -15.50
CA ASP A 162 -13.71 18.90 -16.49
C ASP A 162 -13.54 20.33 -15.94
N THR A 163 -13.77 20.51 -14.63
CA THR A 163 -13.64 21.79 -13.93
C THR A 163 -12.99 21.59 -12.57
N ILE A 164 -11.98 22.41 -12.24
CA ILE A 164 -11.29 22.44 -10.95
C ILE A 164 -11.60 23.76 -10.25
N TYR A 165 -12.26 23.67 -9.09
CA TYR A 165 -12.49 24.78 -8.18
C TYR A 165 -11.43 24.80 -7.09
N LEU A 166 -10.94 25.99 -6.77
CA LEU A 166 -10.03 26.25 -5.67
C LEU A 166 -10.61 27.31 -4.74
N ASN A 167 -10.40 27.18 -3.43
CA ASN A 167 -10.79 28.23 -2.50
C ASN A 167 -10.01 29.54 -2.81
N PRO A 168 -10.64 30.73 -2.75
CA PRO A 168 -9.96 32.02 -2.93
C PRO A 168 -8.82 32.30 -1.94
N GLN A 169 -8.71 31.54 -0.85
CA GLN A 169 -7.61 31.60 0.13
C GLN A 169 -6.75 30.32 0.10
N GLY A 170 -6.85 29.58 -0.99
CA GLY A 170 -6.22 28.28 -1.21
C GLY A 170 -4.93 28.33 -2.02
N GLY A 171 -4.45 27.15 -2.38
CA GLY A 171 -3.28 26.98 -3.24
C GLY A 171 -3.15 25.57 -3.80
N VAL A 172 -2.25 25.41 -4.78
CA VAL A 172 -1.86 24.11 -5.32
C VAL A 172 -0.37 23.94 -5.02
N SER A 173 0.00 22.86 -4.31
CA SER A 173 1.38 22.55 -3.94
C SER A 173 1.90 21.42 -4.83
N LEU A 174 2.89 21.74 -5.67
CA LEU A 174 3.55 20.80 -6.56
C LEU A 174 5.05 20.86 -6.28
N ASP A 175 5.55 19.82 -5.62
CA ASP A 175 6.87 19.82 -5.01
C ASP A 175 7.91 19.06 -5.86
N GLY A 176 7.45 18.28 -6.84
CA GLY A 176 8.28 17.34 -7.60
C GLY A 176 8.43 16.00 -6.87
N LEU A 177 9.40 15.20 -7.31
CA LEU A 177 9.75 13.92 -6.67
C LEU A 177 11.15 13.99 -6.09
N SER A 178 11.34 13.35 -4.94
CA SER A 178 12.65 13.27 -4.32
C SER A 178 12.93 11.89 -3.70
N MET A 179 14.21 11.58 -3.53
CA MET A 179 14.67 10.38 -2.84
C MET A 179 15.80 10.76 -1.87
N TYR A 180 15.48 10.78 -0.59
CA TYR A 180 16.44 11.01 0.48
C TYR A 180 16.46 9.82 1.43
N ASN A 181 17.65 9.28 1.68
CA ASN A 181 17.85 8.21 2.65
C ASN A 181 18.81 8.67 3.76
N GLN A 182 18.65 8.08 4.94
CA GLN A 182 19.60 8.21 6.02
C GLN A 182 20.75 7.22 5.83
N TYR A 183 21.95 7.60 6.25
CA TYR A 183 23.14 6.78 6.20
C TYR A 183 23.79 6.74 7.59
N PHE A 184 24.21 5.55 8.01
CA PHE A 184 24.50 5.22 9.40
C PHE A 184 25.92 4.69 9.64
N LYS A 185 26.76 4.54 8.61
CA LYS A 185 28.12 3.98 8.76
C LYS A 185 28.90 4.63 9.90
N SER A 186 28.99 5.96 9.91
CA SER A 186 29.70 6.68 10.97
C SER A 186 29.09 6.47 12.37
N ALA A 187 27.77 6.28 12.47
CA ALA A 187 27.10 5.99 13.73
C ALA A 187 27.40 4.55 14.20
N LEU A 188 27.33 3.57 13.29
CA LEU A 188 27.64 2.17 13.57
C LEU A 188 29.11 2.00 14.01
N GLU A 189 30.05 2.70 13.36
CA GLU A 189 31.47 2.71 13.75
C GLU A 189 31.66 3.27 15.17
N LYS A 190 30.97 4.36 15.52
CA LYS A 190 31.00 4.93 16.89
C LYS A 190 30.44 3.97 17.93
N LEU A 191 29.38 3.25 17.58
CA LEU A 191 28.77 2.22 18.43
C LEU A 191 29.55 0.90 18.40
N LYS A 192 30.62 0.81 17.60
CA LYS A 192 31.43 -0.40 17.40
C LYS A 192 30.61 -1.61 16.92
N VAL A 193 29.56 -1.35 16.15
CA VAL A 193 28.74 -2.37 15.50
C VAL A 193 29.40 -2.73 14.17
N LYS A 194 29.54 -4.03 13.89
CA LYS A 194 30.03 -4.51 12.60
C LYS A 194 28.87 -4.91 11.71
N ALA A 195 28.83 -4.36 10.49
CA ALA A 195 27.90 -4.76 9.45
C ALA A 195 28.66 -5.56 8.37
N HIS A 196 28.38 -6.85 8.29
CA HIS A 196 28.89 -7.76 7.26
C HIS A 196 27.91 -7.78 6.09
N ILE A 197 28.32 -7.20 4.95
CA ILE A 197 27.49 -7.08 3.75
C ILE A 197 27.97 -8.06 2.68
N PHE A 198 27.04 -8.82 2.14
CA PHE A 198 27.22 -9.72 1.01
C PHE A 198 26.30 -9.25 -0.11
N ARG A 199 26.80 -8.95 -1.31
CA ARG A 199 25.92 -8.50 -2.41
C ARG A 199 26.43 -8.88 -3.79
N VAL A 200 25.50 -8.98 -4.73
CA VAL A 200 25.78 -8.91 -6.16
C VAL A 200 24.79 -7.92 -6.80
N GLY A 201 25.33 -6.93 -7.48
CA GLY A 201 24.59 -5.85 -8.13
C GLY A 201 25.13 -4.47 -7.80
N THR A 202 25.73 -3.80 -8.79
CA THR A 202 26.25 -2.43 -8.68
C THR A 202 25.21 -1.41 -8.20
N PHE A 203 23.96 -1.57 -8.64
CA PHE A 203 22.83 -0.70 -8.30
C PHE A 203 22.01 -1.23 -7.12
N LYS A 204 22.42 -2.33 -6.47
CA LYS A 204 21.73 -2.85 -5.28
C LYS A 204 22.11 -2.00 -4.05
N SER A 205 21.39 -0.90 -3.89
CA SER A 205 21.72 0.19 -2.94
C SER A 205 21.10 0.04 -1.55
N ALA A 206 20.19 -0.92 -1.32
CA ALA A 206 19.52 -1.14 -0.02
C ALA A 206 20.48 -1.35 1.16
N VAL A 207 21.74 -1.72 0.89
CA VAL A 207 22.78 -1.92 1.91
C VAL A 207 23.67 -0.69 2.13
N GLU A 208 23.62 0.31 1.25
CA GLU A 208 24.51 1.49 1.33
C GLU A 208 24.39 2.27 2.65
N PRO A 209 23.20 2.46 3.25
CA PRO A 209 23.06 3.09 4.55
C PRO A 209 23.95 2.51 5.65
N TYR A 210 24.32 1.23 5.55
CA TYR A 210 25.08 0.53 6.60
C TYR A 210 26.60 0.54 6.36
N ILE A 211 27.05 0.91 5.16
CA ILE A 211 28.47 0.86 4.76
C ILE A 211 29.00 2.19 4.21
N ARG A 212 28.14 3.20 4.07
CA ARG A 212 28.45 4.56 3.60
C ARG A 212 27.77 5.60 4.47
N ASP A 213 28.22 6.85 4.35
CA ASP A 213 27.55 8.04 4.88
C ASP A 213 26.90 8.88 3.75
N ASP A 214 26.94 8.36 2.52
CA ASP A 214 26.45 9.00 1.31
C ASP A 214 25.99 7.97 0.26
N MET A 215 25.20 8.45 -0.69
CA MET A 215 24.76 7.69 -1.86
C MET A 215 25.94 7.49 -2.82
N SER A 216 26.16 6.27 -3.29
CA SER A 216 27.16 5.99 -4.33
C SER A 216 26.80 6.63 -5.66
N ASP A 217 27.80 6.85 -6.54
CA ASP A 217 27.56 7.39 -7.88
C ASP A 217 26.61 6.52 -8.71
N ALA A 218 26.72 5.19 -8.57
CA ALA A 218 25.83 4.24 -9.25
C ALA A 218 24.38 4.36 -8.74
N ALA A 219 24.19 4.41 -7.41
CA ALA A 219 22.88 4.60 -6.82
C ALA A 219 22.27 5.95 -7.23
N ARG A 220 23.09 7.01 -7.28
CA ARG A 220 22.68 8.34 -7.75
C ARG A 220 22.22 8.34 -9.20
N GLU A 221 23.02 7.75 -10.10
CA GLU A 221 22.66 7.63 -11.51
C GLU A 221 21.32 6.89 -11.70
N ALA A 222 21.16 5.74 -11.05
CA ALA A 222 19.92 4.96 -11.15
C ALA A 222 18.71 5.69 -10.57
N SER A 223 18.86 6.32 -9.41
CA SER A 223 17.76 7.04 -8.73
C SER A 223 17.36 8.29 -9.49
N SER A 224 18.32 9.06 -10.01
CA SER A 224 18.04 10.24 -10.83
C SER A 224 17.33 9.87 -12.14
N ALA A 225 17.74 8.80 -12.81
CA ALA A 225 17.06 8.33 -14.02
C ALA A 225 15.62 7.86 -13.72
N LEU A 226 15.43 7.12 -12.63
CA LEU A 226 14.11 6.64 -12.22
C LEU A 226 13.17 7.80 -11.87
N LEU A 227 13.64 8.78 -11.09
CA LEU A 227 12.88 9.97 -10.74
C LEU A 227 12.49 10.76 -11.99
N ALA A 228 13.42 10.93 -12.94
CA ALA A 228 13.13 11.63 -14.19
C ALA A 228 12.03 10.93 -15.01
N ASP A 229 12.07 9.60 -15.15
CA ASP A 229 11.05 8.84 -15.89
C ASP A 229 9.66 8.95 -15.25
N VAL A 230 9.58 8.78 -13.93
CA VAL A 230 8.30 8.83 -13.19
C VAL A 230 7.75 10.25 -13.16
N TRP A 231 8.61 11.25 -12.93
CA TRP A 231 8.21 12.66 -12.94
C TRP A 231 7.78 13.13 -14.33
N GLN A 232 8.46 12.67 -15.37
CA GLN A 232 8.03 12.94 -16.75
C GLN A 232 6.63 12.37 -17.00
N SER A 233 6.34 11.16 -16.51
CA SER A 233 5.00 10.57 -16.66
C SER A 233 3.95 11.39 -15.90
N TYR A 234 4.24 11.81 -14.67
CA TYR A 234 3.36 12.70 -13.89
C TYR A 234 3.06 14.00 -14.64
N THR A 235 4.12 14.71 -15.04
CA THR A 235 4.01 16.04 -15.68
C THR A 235 3.32 15.95 -17.03
N GLN A 236 3.58 14.92 -17.83
CA GLN A 236 2.88 14.70 -19.11
C GLN A 236 1.38 14.49 -18.92
N THR A 237 0.97 13.65 -17.96
CA THR A 237 -0.45 13.43 -17.67
C THR A 237 -1.14 14.71 -17.20
N VAL A 238 -0.60 15.37 -16.17
CA VAL A 238 -1.23 16.55 -15.58
C VAL A 238 -1.25 17.72 -16.56
N ALA A 239 -0.14 17.99 -17.24
CA ALA A 239 -0.05 19.08 -18.20
C ALA A 239 -0.93 18.82 -19.44
N GLY A 240 -1.02 17.56 -19.90
CA GLY A 240 -1.93 17.16 -20.96
C GLY A 240 -3.39 17.38 -20.58
N ASN A 241 -3.78 16.99 -19.37
CA ASN A 241 -5.13 17.22 -18.86
C ASN A 241 -5.49 18.71 -18.74
N ARG A 242 -4.52 19.55 -18.35
CA ARG A 242 -4.69 21.01 -18.18
C ARG A 242 -4.42 21.83 -19.44
N ASN A 243 -3.97 21.20 -20.54
CA ASN A 243 -3.54 21.85 -21.77
C ASN A 243 -2.47 22.95 -21.55
N ILE A 244 -1.43 22.61 -20.77
CA ILE A 244 -0.26 23.47 -20.49
C ILE A 244 1.04 22.74 -20.86
N GLU A 245 2.17 23.45 -20.86
CA GLU A 245 3.47 22.86 -21.13
C GLU A 245 3.98 22.07 -19.91
N PRO A 246 4.47 20.82 -20.06
CA PRO A 246 4.92 20.00 -18.93
C PRO A 246 5.97 20.67 -18.03
N ASN A 247 6.92 21.38 -18.63
CA ASN A 247 7.99 22.08 -17.90
C ASN A 247 7.51 23.32 -17.13
N SER A 248 6.26 23.77 -17.34
CA SER A 248 5.68 24.90 -16.62
C SER A 248 4.96 24.51 -15.33
N LEU A 249 4.76 23.21 -15.10
CA LEU A 249 3.95 22.69 -14.00
C LEU A 249 4.64 22.88 -12.63
N VAL A 250 5.96 22.70 -12.57
CA VAL A 250 6.78 22.99 -11.39
C VAL A 250 7.89 23.97 -11.81
N PRO A 251 7.62 25.29 -11.75
CA PRO A 251 8.62 26.28 -12.07
C PRO A 251 9.75 26.30 -11.02
N ASP A 252 10.94 26.74 -11.42
CA ASP A 252 12.01 27.02 -10.45
C ASP A 252 11.61 28.15 -9.48
N ALA A 253 12.32 28.26 -8.35
CA ALA A 253 11.98 29.23 -7.30
C ALA A 253 11.96 30.69 -7.79
N THR A 254 12.80 31.04 -8.76
CA THR A 254 12.83 32.39 -9.34
C THR A 254 11.57 32.67 -10.15
N THR A 255 11.17 31.72 -10.99
CA THR A 255 9.97 31.80 -11.82
C THR A 255 8.72 31.74 -10.94
N TYR A 256 8.69 30.85 -9.94
CA TYR A 256 7.60 30.75 -8.96
C TYR A 256 7.38 32.08 -8.24
N LEU A 257 8.46 32.69 -7.70
CA LEU A 257 8.36 33.99 -7.03
C LEU A 257 7.86 35.09 -7.98
N ALA A 258 8.32 35.10 -9.23
CA ALA A 258 7.86 36.09 -10.22
C ALA A 258 6.37 35.94 -10.56
N GLU A 259 5.85 34.71 -10.67
CA GLU A 259 4.41 34.48 -10.88
C GLU A 259 3.58 34.82 -9.64
N LEU A 260 4.11 34.53 -8.44
CA LEU A 260 3.48 34.90 -7.18
C LEU A 260 3.43 36.42 -6.98
N ASP A 261 4.49 37.14 -7.37
CA ASP A 261 4.55 38.60 -7.34
C ASP A 261 3.50 39.23 -8.28
N LYS A 262 3.31 38.67 -9.48
CA LYS A 262 2.22 39.09 -10.40
C LYS A 262 0.83 38.88 -9.79
N ALA A 263 0.70 37.92 -8.88
CA ALA A 263 -0.50 37.65 -8.11
C ALA A 263 -0.54 38.40 -6.76
N ASN A 264 0.39 39.33 -6.49
CA ASN A 264 0.50 40.06 -5.22
C ASN A 264 0.60 39.16 -3.97
N GLY A 265 1.24 37.99 -4.09
CA GLY A 265 1.36 37.04 -2.99
C GLY A 265 0.17 36.08 -2.83
N ASP A 266 -0.85 36.18 -3.69
CA ASP A 266 -2.05 35.33 -3.63
C ASP A 266 -1.85 34.04 -4.46
N SER A 267 -1.76 32.90 -3.77
CA SER A 267 -1.53 31.59 -4.41
C SER A 267 -2.72 31.09 -5.23
N ALA A 268 -3.96 31.45 -4.87
CA ALA A 268 -5.14 31.05 -5.61
C ALA A 268 -5.24 31.82 -6.94
N THR A 269 -4.93 33.12 -6.90
CA THR A 269 -4.82 33.97 -8.09
C THR A 269 -3.68 33.50 -9.00
N MET A 270 -2.52 33.13 -8.43
CA MET A 270 -1.43 32.52 -9.19
C MET A 270 -1.87 31.22 -9.88
N ALA A 271 -2.58 30.33 -9.17
CA ALA A 271 -3.06 29.08 -9.74
C ALA A 271 -4.02 29.29 -10.94
N ILE A 272 -4.89 30.32 -10.90
CA ILE A 272 -5.72 30.72 -12.05
C ILE A 272 -4.85 31.24 -13.20
N ASN A 273 -3.92 32.16 -12.92
CA ASN A 273 -3.04 32.76 -13.94
C ASN A 273 -2.19 31.71 -14.66
N MET A 274 -1.74 30.69 -13.92
CA MET A 274 -0.98 29.54 -14.43
C MET A 274 -1.86 28.44 -15.04
N LYS A 275 -3.19 28.62 -15.07
CA LYS A 275 -4.19 27.66 -15.56
C LYS A 275 -4.19 26.31 -14.83
N TRP A 276 -3.68 26.29 -13.60
CA TRP A 276 -3.73 25.11 -12.76
C TRP A 276 -5.16 24.77 -12.34
N VAL A 277 -5.97 25.81 -12.10
CA VAL A 277 -7.39 25.66 -11.74
C VAL A 277 -8.26 26.51 -12.65
N ASP A 278 -9.56 26.23 -12.67
CA ASP A 278 -10.50 26.88 -13.59
C ASP A 278 -11.24 28.03 -12.91
N ASN A 279 -11.62 27.86 -11.64
CA ASN A 279 -12.42 28.85 -10.92
C ASN A 279 -11.98 28.96 -9.45
N LEU A 280 -12.16 30.15 -8.89
CA LEU A 280 -12.08 30.37 -7.45
C LEU A 280 -13.48 30.38 -6.85
N ALA A 281 -13.75 29.53 -5.87
CA ALA A 281 -15.05 29.43 -5.21
C ALA A 281 -14.90 29.04 -3.74
N THR A 282 -15.67 29.66 -2.86
CA THR A 282 -15.82 29.15 -1.49
C THR A 282 -16.66 27.87 -1.51
N THR A 283 -16.61 27.09 -0.42
CA THR A 283 -17.47 25.92 -0.25
C THR A 283 -18.96 26.26 -0.43
N GLU A 284 -19.38 27.45 0.01
CA GLU A 284 -20.77 27.91 -0.14
C GLU A 284 -21.11 28.27 -1.60
N ASP A 285 -20.19 28.89 -2.34
CA ASP A 285 -20.39 29.19 -3.76
C ASP A 285 -20.48 27.90 -4.59
N PHE A 286 -19.62 26.93 -4.28
CA PHE A 286 -19.66 25.60 -4.88
C PHE A 286 -20.98 24.89 -4.56
N ARG A 287 -21.41 24.91 -3.29
CA ARG A 287 -22.69 24.32 -2.86
C ARG A 287 -23.87 24.91 -3.62
N LYS A 288 -23.91 26.24 -3.84
CA LYS A 288 -24.94 26.89 -4.66
C LYS A 288 -24.90 26.43 -6.12
N THR A 289 -23.72 26.34 -6.71
CA THR A 289 -23.53 25.83 -8.08
C THR A 289 -24.06 24.39 -8.20
N MET A 290 -23.79 23.54 -7.21
CA MET A 290 -24.30 22.18 -7.19
C MET A 290 -25.82 22.12 -6.97
N LEU A 291 -26.39 23.00 -6.13
CA LEU A 291 -27.84 23.11 -5.99
C LEU A 291 -28.53 23.46 -7.31
N GLU A 292 -27.91 24.29 -8.15
CA GLU A 292 -28.42 24.60 -9.50
C GLU A 292 -28.26 23.42 -10.47
N THR A 293 -27.18 22.64 -10.31
CA THR A 293 -26.83 21.52 -11.20
C THR A 293 -27.67 20.27 -10.94
N VAL A 294 -27.76 19.85 -9.68
CA VAL A 294 -28.40 18.58 -9.28
C VAL A 294 -29.70 18.79 -8.49
N GLY A 295 -29.96 20.00 -8.01
CA GLY A 295 -31.12 20.31 -7.18
C GLY A 295 -30.86 20.08 -5.69
N LYS A 296 -31.86 20.44 -4.87
CA LYS A 296 -31.83 20.27 -3.42
C LYS A 296 -32.20 18.83 -3.03
N ALA A 297 -31.45 18.25 -2.10
CA ALA A 297 -31.74 16.94 -1.54
C ALA A 297 -33.02 16.94 -0.70
N SER A 298 -33.74 15.81 -0.68
CA SER A 298 -34.96 15.65 0.11
C SER A 298 -34.73 15.76 1.62
N SER A 299 -33.51 15.45 2.08
CA SER A 299 -33.08 15.58 3.48
C SER A 299 -32.97 17.05 3.95
N GLY A 300 -32.94 18.03 3.03
CA GLY A 300 -33.12 19.45 3.34
C GLY A 300 -31.86 20.29 3.51
N ASP A 301 -30.68 19.69 3.64
CA ASP A 301 -29.48 20.40 4.10
C ASP A 301 -28.37 20.60 3.03
N SER A 302 -28.47 19.93 1.87
CA SER A 302 -27.46 20.02 0.80
C SER A 302 -28.06 19.84 -0.61
N PHE A 303 -27.20 19.84 -1.63
CA PHE A 303 -27.53 19.39 -2.98
C PHE A 303 -27.68 17.86 -3.02
N LYS A 304 -28.39 17.33 -4.01
CA LYS A 304 -28.58 15.88 -4.18
C LYS A 304 -27.24 15.19 -4.38
N GLN A 305 -26.83 14.37 -3.43
CA GLN A 305 -25.54 13.71 -3.46
C GLN A 305 -25.57 12.37 -2.75
N VAL A 306 -24.65 11.49 -3.14
CA VAL A 306 -24.34 10.25 -2.44
C VAL A 306 -22.82 10.18 -2.26
N SER A 307 -22.37 9.80 -1.07
CA SER A 307 -20.93 9.64 -0.80
C SER A 307 -20.38 8.38 -1.47
N PHE A 308 -19.06 8.33 -1.65
CA PHE A 308 -18.37 7.14 -2.15
C PHE A 308 -18.72 5.90 -1.31
N TYR A 309 -18.67 6.02 0.01
CA TYR A 309 -18.88 4.91 0.94
C TYR A 309 -20.33 4.42 0.91
N ASP A 310 -21.29 5.34 0.94
CA ASP A 310 -22.72 4.98 0.86
C ASP A 310 -23.05 4.33 -0.48
N TYR A 311 -22.56 4.91 -1.59
CA TYR A 311 -22.80 4.37 -2.91
C TYR A 311 -22.17 2.98 -3.06
N LEU A 312 -20.96 2.76 -2.54
CA LEU A 312 -20.32 1.45 -2.53
C LEU A 312 -21.22 0.39 -1.87
N THR A 313 -21.86 0.69 -0.74
CA THR A 313 -22.78 -0.27 -0.09
C THR A 313 -23.97 -0.64 -0.98
N LEU A 314 -24.42 0.28 -1.84
CA LEU A 314 -25.55 0.07 -2.74
C LEU A 314 -25.20 -0.72 -4.00
N VAL A 315 -24.00 -0.50 -4.55
CA VAL A 315 -23.58 -1.15 -5.81
C VAL A 315 -22.79 -2.43 -5.60
N THR A 316 -22.31 -2.68 -4.38
CA THR A 316 -21.60 -3.93 -4.06
C THR A 316 -22.53 -5.10 -4.36
N PRO A 317 -22.14 -6.02 -5.26
CA PRO A 317 -23.01 -7.09 -5.68
C PRO A 317 -23.25 -8.05 -4.52
N LEU A 318 -24.49 -8.54 -4.42
CA LEU A 318 -24.78 -9.64 -3.51
C LEU A 318 -23.96 -10.87 -3.94
N PRO A 319 -23.52 -11.71 -3.00
CA PRO A 319 -22.81 -12.94 -3.33
C PRO A 319 -23.59 -13.75 -4.36
N SER A 320 -22.97 -14.00 -5.52
CA SER A 320 -23.56 -14.87 -6.53
C SER A 320 -23.53 -16.31 -6.03
N PHE A 321 -24.69 -16.96 -5.97
CA PHE A 321 -24.81 -18.38 -5.64
C PHE A 321 -24.70 -19.29 -6.88
N VAL A 322 -24.48 -18.70 -8.07
CA VAL A 322 -24.29 -19.45 -9.30
C VAL A 322 -22.80 -19.66 -9.51
N GLU A 323 -22.37 -20.92 -9.42
CA GLU A 323 -21.01 -21.33 -9.77
C GLU A 323 -20.77 -21.10 -11.28
N GLN A 324 -20.00 -20.05 -11.62
CA GLN A 324 -19.59 -19.73 -12.98
C GLN A 324 -18.09 -19.88 -13.13
N ASP A 325 -17.62 -20.06 -14.36
CA ASP A 325 -16.19 -20.01 -14.64
C ASP A 325 -15.66 -18.59 -14.38
N SER A 326 -14.52 -18.49 -13.71
CA SER A 326 -14.00 -17.22 -13.23
C SER A 326 -12.50 -17.05 -13.47
N VAL A 327 -12.08 -15.79 -13.53
CA VAL A 327 -10.69 -15.37 -13.33
C VAL A 327 -10.47 -15.15 -11.84
N GLY A 328 -9.55 -15.93 -11.25
CA GLY A 328 -9.13 -15.76 -9.87
C GLY A 328 -8.20 -14.57 -9.73
N ILE A 329 -8.34 -13.77 -8.67
CA ILE A 329 -7.46 -12.63 -8.37
C ILE A 329 -6.82 -12.89 -7.00
N ILE A 330 -5.49 -12.93 -6.96
CA ILE A 330 -4.72 -12.97 -5.70
C ILE A 330 -3.92 -11.68 -5.61
N VAL A 331 -4.08 -10.96 -4.50
CA VAL A 331 -3.30 -9.75 -4.22
C VAL A 331 -2.09 -10.12 -3.35
N ALA A 332 -0.90 -9.87 -3.89
CA ALA A 332 0.38 -9.99 -3.21
C ALA A 332 0.92 -8.58 -2.93
N SER A 333 0.52 -8.01 -1.79
CA SER A 333 0.84 -6.64 -1.38
C SER A 333 1.68 -6.61 -0.11
N GLY A 334 2.77 -5.85 -0.11
CA GLY A 334 3.69 -5.69 1.01
C GLY A 334 5.03 -6.43 0.87
N THR A 335 5.82 -6.46 1.94
CA THR A 335 7.11 -7.17 1.97
C THR A 335 6.90 -8.69 1.94
N ILE A 336 7.74 -9.41 1.20
CA ILE A 336 7.75 -10.87 1.14
C ILE A 336 8.56 -11.42 2.32
N LEU A 337 7.90 -12.17 3.19
CA LEU A 337 8.46 -12.81 4.38
C LEU A 337 8.17 -14.31 4.36
N ASN A 338 8.81 -15.05 5.25
CA ASN A 338 8.60 -16.48 5.36
C ASN A 338 7.32 -16.82 6.10
N GLY A 339 6.91 -18.09 5.99
CA GLY A 339 5.78 -18.63 6.73
C GLY A 339 4.44 -18.03 6.31
N THR A 340 3.52 -18.03 7.26
CA THR A 340 2.19 -17.44 7.13
C THR A 340 2.22 -15.99 7.59
N GLN A 341 1.74 -15.08 6.75
CA GLN A 341 1.65 -13.65 7.06
C GLN A 341 0.21 -13.15 6.89
N PRO A 342 -0.23 -12.18 7.73
CA PRO A 342 -1.53 -11.54 7.59
C PRO A 342 -1.61 -10.66 6.33
N ALA A 343 -2.83 -10.30 5.92
CA ALA A 343 -3.04 -9.38 4.80
C ALA A 343 -2.31 -8.04 5.02
N GLY A 344 -1.73 -7.49 3.95
CA GLY A 344 -0.80 -6.35 4.01
C GLY A 344 0.69 -6.73 4.07
N GLN A 345 0.98 -8.02 4.21
CA GLN A 345 2.30 -8.63 4.04
C GLN A 345 2.16 -9.89 3.19
N ILE A 346 3.26 -10.31 2.56
CA ILE A 346 3.26 -11.49 1.69
C ILE A 346 3.98 -12.61 2.41
N GLY A 347 3.27 -13.66 2.81
CA GLY A 347 3.86 -14.86 3.39
C GLY A 347 4.13 -15.91 2.31
N GLY A 348 5.32 -16.51 2.32
CA GLY A 348 5.67 -17.61 1.42
C GLY A 348 4.66 -18.77 1.48
N GLU A 349 4.23 -19.16 2.68
CA GLU A 349 3.27 -20.26 2.87
C GLU A 349 1.83 -19.83 2.64
N SER A 350 1.40 -18.68 3.19
CA SER A 350 0.01 -18.23 3.05
C SER A 350 -0.34 -17.89 1.60
N THR A 351 0.57 -17.27 0.86
CA THR A 351 0.38 -16.97 -0.57
C THR A 351 0.41 -18.24 -1.42
N ALA A 352 1.32 -19.18 -1.12
CA ALA A 352 1.35 -20.51 -1.74
C ALA A 352 0.03 -21.28 -1.51
N GLU A 353 -0.59 -21.15 -0.33
CA GLU A 353 -1.90 -21.76 -0.06
C GLU A 353 -3.02 -21.15 -0.91
N LEU A 354 -3.05 -19.81 -1.08
CA LEU A 354 -4.02 -19.15 -1.95
C LEU A 354 -3.87 -19.60 -3.41
N LEU A 355 -2.62 -19.70 -3.90
CA LEU A 355 -2.32 -20.24 -5.23
C LEU A 355 -2.76 -21.68 -5.37
N ARG A 356 -2.55 -22.50 -4.33
CA ARG A 356 -3.00 -23.88 -4.30
C ARG A 356 -4.52 -24.00 -4.30
N LYS A 357 -5.24 -23.14 -3.57
CA LYS A 357 -6.70 -23.02 -3.62
C LYS A 357 -7.16 -22.68 -5.05
N ALA A 358 -6.57 -21.66 -5.67
CA ALA A 358 -6.86 -21.29 -7.06
C ALA A 358 -6.60 -22.44 -8.04
N ARG A 359 -5.52 -23.21 -7.83
CA ARG A 359 -5.16 -24.37 -8.65
C ARG A 359 -6.21 -25.48 -8.57
N PHE A 360 -6.72 -25.81 -7.37
CA PHE A 360 -7.67 -26.91 -7.19
C PHE A 360 -9.15 -26.51 -7.35
N ASP A 361 -9.48 -25.22 -7.35
CA ASP A 361 -10.84 -24.77 -7.63
C ASP A 361 -11.18 -24.97 -9.13
N LYS A 362 -12.19 -25.81 -9.41
CA LYS A 362 -12.61 -26.15 -10.78
C LYS A 362 -13.20 -24.98 -11.56
N HIS A 363 -13.64 -23.92 -10.89
CA HIS A 363 -14.25 -22.73 -11.51
C HIS A 363 -13.21 -21.68 -11.90
N ILE A 364 -12.08 -21.65 -11.21
CA ILE A 364 -10.98 -20.75 -11.59
C ILE A 364 -10.29 -21.32 -12.83
N LYS A 365 -10.40 -20.63 -13.97
CA LYS A 365 -9.77 -21.05 -15.24
C LYS A 365 -8.47 -20.34 -15.54
N ALA A 366 -8.31 -19.12 -15.04
CA ALA A 366 -7.09 -18.33 -15.12
C ALA A 366 -6.87 -17.58 -13.80
N LEU A 367 -5.64 -17.12 -13.58
CA LEU A 367 -5.26 -16.33 -12.41
C LEU A 367 -4.66 -14.99 -12.84
N VAL A 368 -5.11 -13.92 -12.18
CA VAL A 368 -4.39 -12.65 -12.11
C VAL A 368 -3.69 -12.56 -10.76
N LEU A 369 -2.37 -12.39 -10.78
CA LEU A 369 -1.57 -12.06 -9.60
C LEU A 369 -1.34 -10.54 -9.58
N ARG A 370 -2.01 -9.83 -8.67
CA ARG A 370 -1.83 -8.40 -8.46
C ARG A 370 -0.67 -8.19 -7.50
N VAL A 371 0.45 -7.64 -7.96
CA VAL A 371 1.70 -7.51 -7.18
C VAL A 371 1.97 -6.06 -6.82
N ASP A 372 2.05 -5.76 -5.52
CA ASP A 372 2.49 -4.46 -4.98
C ASP A 372 3.54 -4.67 -3.88
N SER A 373 4.77 -5.03 -4.26
CA SER A 373 5.81 -5.53 -3.36
C SER A 373 7.23 -5.04 -3.65
N PRO A 374 7.98 -4.52 -2.64
CA PRO A 374 9.41 -4.24 -2.76
C PRO A 374 10.26 -5.52 -2.84
N GLY A 375 9.66 -6.70 -2.72
CA GLY A 375 10.35 -7.97 -2.52
C GLY A 375 10.58 -8.29 -1.03
N GLY A 376 11.66 -9.01 -0.72
CA GLY A 376 11.95 -9.48 0.63
C GLY A 376 12.72 -10.80 0.62
N SER A 377 12.26 -11.80 1.36
CA SER A 377 12.84 -13.15 1.46
C SER A 377 12.95 -13.83 0.08
N ALA A 378 14.16 -14.27 -0.26
CA ALA A 378 14.43 -14.99 -1.51
C ALA A 378 13.74 -16.37 -1.50
N PHE A 379 13.80 -17.06 -0.36
CA PHE A 379 13.23 -18.38 -0.21
C PHE A 379 11.69 -18.35 -0.32
N ALA A 380 11.03 -17.41 0.37
CA ALA A 380 9.58 -17.25 0.27
C ALA A 380 9.14 -16.88 -1.16
N SER A 381 9.91 -16.04 -1.85
CA SER A 381 9.66 -15.70 -3.26
C SER A 381 9.72 -16.95 -4.15
N GLU A 382 10.68 -17.86 -3.92
CA GLU A 382 10.77 -19.12 -4.66
C GLU A 382 9.63 -20.08 -4.34
N GLN A 383 9.20 -20.17 -3.07
CA GLN A 383 8.03 -20.97 -2.69
C GLN A 383 6.76 -20.54 -3.46
N ILE A 384 6.51 -19.23 -3.52
CA ILE A 384 5.38 -18.65 -4.27
C ILE A 384 5.50 -18.97 -5.75
N ARG A 385 6.70 -18.76 -6.34
CA ARG A 385 6.96 -19.03 -7.75
C ARG A 385 6.75 -20.51 -8.12
N GLN A 386 7.10 -21.43 -7.23
CA GLN A 386 6.88 -22.87 -7.45
C GLN A 386 5.39 -23.22 -7.51
N GLU A 387 4.54 -22.64 -6.67
CA GLU A 387 3.09 -22.84 -6.76
C GLU A 387 2.48 -22.18 -8.01
N LEU A 388 3.00 -21.00 -8.44
CA LEU A 388 2.61 -20.40 -9.72
C LEU A 388 2.92 -21.33 -10.90
N LEU A 389 4.13 -21.91 -10.93
CA LEU A 389 4.48 -22.90 -11.95
C LEU A 389 3.59 -24.14 -11.89
N ALA A 390 3.23 -24.61 -10.69
CA ALA A 390 2.35 -25.76 -10.52
C ALA A 390 0.91 -25.45 -10.99
N LEU A 391 0.43 -24.22 -10.81
CA LEU A 391 -0.86 -23.75 -11.32
C LEU A 391 -0.86 -23.68 -12.85
N LYS A 392 0.21 -23.13 -13.44
CA LYS A 392 0.41 -23.12 -14.91
C LYS A 392 0.46 -24.53 -15.49
N ALA A 393 1.19 -25.43 -14.84
CA ALA A 393 1.29 -26.84 -15.25
C ALA A 393 -0.07 -27.58 -15.16
N ALA A 394 -1.01 -27.08 -14.35
CA ALA A 394 -2.39 -27.57 -14.30
C ALA A 394 -3.28 -27.01 -15.43
N GLY A 395 -2.73 -26.24 -16.37
CA GLY A 395 -3.43 -25.70 -17.54
C GLY A 395 -4.15 -24.36 -17.28
N LYS A 396 -3.86 -23.69 -16.16
CA LYS A 396 -4.46 -22.39 -15.81
C LYS A 396 -3.47 -21.27 -16.12
N PRO A 397 -3.75 -20.38 -17.09
CA PRO A 397 -2.87 -19.25 -17.39
C PRO A 397 -2.71 -18.31 -16.19
N VAL A 398 -1.52 -17.73 -16.05
CA VAL A 398 -1.20 -16.73 -15.05
C VAL A 398 -0.84 -15.42 -15.71
N VAL A 399 -1.56 -14.36 -15.39
CA VAL A 399 -1.22 -12.98 -15.78
C VAL A 399 -0.84 -12.20 -14.53
N VAL A 400 0.21 -11.40 -14.61
CA VAL A 400 0.59 -10.47 -13.53
C VAL A 400 0.12 -9.07 -13.87
N SER A 401 -0.47 -8.40 -12.88
CA SER A 401 -0.70 -6.95 -12.90
C SER A 401 0.18 -6.31 -11.84
N MET A 402 1.18 -5.53 -12.23
CA MET A 402 2.04 -4.82 -11.30
C MET A 402 1.38 -3.52 -10.84
N GLY A 403 1.34 -3.31 -9.52
CA GLY A 403 0.82 -2.11 -8.86
C GLY A 403 1.83 -0.95 -8.88
N SER A 404 1.95 -0.26 -7.75
CA SER A 404 2.98 0.78 -7.60
C SER A 404 4.38 0.19 -7.67
N LEU A 405 4.53 -1.04 -7.19
CA LEU A 405 5.83 -1.64 -6.96
C LEU A 405 5.79 -3.14 -7.25
N ALA A 406 6.70 -3.65 -8.07
CA ALA A 406 6.90 -5.08 -8.27
C ALA A 406 8.38 -5.32 -8.56
N ALA A 407 9.22 -4.95 -7.59
CA ALA A 407 10.67 -4.99 -7.73
C ALA A 407 11.23 -6.18 -6.95
N SER A 408 12.41 -6.64 -7.35
CA SER A 408 13.20 -7.55 -6.53
C SER A 408 12.44 -8.89 -6.35
N GLY A 409 12.13 -9.34 -5.13
CA GLY A 409 11.31 -10.54 -4.91
C GLY A 409 9.91 -10.43 -5.54
N GLY A 410 9.35 -9.21 -5.63
CA GLY A 410 8.11 -8.94 -6.37
C GLY A 410 8.25 -9.23 -7.87
N TYR A 411 9.43 -8.95 -8.46
CA TYR A 411 9.71 -9.34 -9.84
C TYR A 411 9.98 -10.85 -9.96
N TRP A 412 10.62 -11.47 -8.95
CA TRP A 412 10.86 -12.92 -8.91
C TRP A 412 9.57 -13.74 -9.02
N ILE A 413 8.55 -13.38 -8.23
CA ILE A 413 7.23 -14.04 -8.28
C ILE A 413 6.47 -13.70 -9.57
N SER A 414 6.81 -12.60 -10.24
CA SER A 414 6.17 -12.17 -11.48
C SER A 414 6.77 -12.80 -12.74
N ALA A 415 8.07 -13.08 -12.72
CA ALA A 415 8.85 -13.44 -13.92
C ALA A 415 8.33 -14.69 -14.65
N SER A 416 7.73 -15.65 -13.93
CA SER A 416 7.20 -16.89 -14.49
C SER A 416 5.74 -16.80 -14.98
N ALA A 417 5.12 -15.62 -14.99
CA ALA A 417 3.78 -15.44 -15.55
C ALA A 417 3.76 -15.64 -17.09
N ASP A 418 2.59 -15.94 -17.64
CA ASP A 418 2.37 -16.01 -19.09
C ASP A 418 2.32 -14.63 -19.76
N TYR A 419 1.94 -13.61 -18.98
CA TYR A 419 1.92 -12.22 -19.42
C TYR A 419 2.06 -11.27 -18.21
N ILE A 420 2.80 -10.18 -18.37
CA ILE A 420 3.06 -9.20 -17.32
C ILE A 420 2.64 -7.80 -17.79
N PHE A 421 1.66 -7.23 -17.11
CA PHE A 421 1.29 -5.82 -17.21
C PHE A 421 1.97 -5.00 -16.11
N ALA A 422 2.36 -3.78 -16.44
CA ALA A 422 2.76 -2.76 -15.49
C ALA A 422 2.18 -1.40 -15.90
N THR A 423 1.95 -0.49 -14.96
CA THR A 423 1.63 0.88 -15.35
C THR A 423 2.91 1.61 -15.76
N PRO A 424 2.84 2.76 -16.48
CA PRO A 424 4.05 3.51 -16.87
C PRO A 424 4.95 3.87 -15.69
N THR A 425 4.36 4.10 -14.51
CA THR A 425 5.02 4.56 -13.28
C THR A 425 5.25 3.46 -12.25
N THR A 426 4.88 2.20 -12.54
CA THR A 426 5.27 1.06 -11.71
C THR A 426 6.78 1.05 -11.51
N LEU A 427 7.25 0.82 -10.28
CA LEU A 427 8.66 0.58 -10.00
C LEU A 427 8.92 -0.93 -10.03
N THR A 428 9.75 -1.42 -10.94
CA THR A 428 10.04 -2.85 -11.11
C THR A 428 11.53 -3.11 -11.38
N GLY A 429 11.89 -4.31 -11.80
CA GLY A 429 13.27 -4.74 -11.93
C GLY A 429 13.88 -5.02 -10.56
N SER A 430 14.93 -4.28 -10.18
CA SER A 430 15.77 -4.53 -8.99
C SER A 430 16.28 -5.98 -8.92
N ILE A 431 16.59 -6.55 -10.09
CA ILE A 431 17.11 -7.91 -10.25
C ILE A 431 18.53 -7.94 -9.68
N GLY A 432 18.65 -8.31 -8.41
CA GLY A 432 19.88 -8.28 -7.64
C GLY A 432 19.61 -8.72 -6.22
N ILE A 433 20.66 -9.11 -5.50
CA ILE A 433 20.54 -9.88 -4.26
C ILE A 433 21.58 -9.40 -3.24
N PHE A 434 21.20 -9.42 -1.96
CA PHE A 434 22.11 -9.11 -0.88
C PHE A 434 21.81 -9.95 0.37
N GLY A 435 22.79 -10.06 1.24
CA GLY A 435 22.68 -10.55 2.60
C GLY A 435 23.39 -9.57 3.53
N MET A 436 22.89 -9.46 4.76
CA MET A 436 23.50 -8.61 5.77
C MET A 436 23.44 -9.31 7.12
N ILE A 437 24.57 -9.32 7.82
CA ILE A 437 24.68 -9.81 9.19
C ILE A 437 25.31 -8.71 10.03
N THR A 438 24.74 -8.41 11.19
CA THR A 438 25.29 -7.46 12.14
C THR A 438 25.77 -8.16 13.39
N THR A 439 26.97 -7.80 13.86
CA THR A 439 27.54 -8.30 15.10
C THR A 439 27.93 -7.16 16.04
N PHE A 440 27.87 -7.45 17.34
CA PHE A 440 27.96 -6.49 18.45
C PHE A 440 29.08 -6.85 19.42
N GLU A 441 30.01 -7.73 19.04
CA GLU A 441 31.06 -8.21 19.95
C GLU A 441 31.96 -7.08 20.43
N ASP A 442 32.28 -6.11 19.56
CA ASP A 442 33.13 -4.96 19.92
C ASP A 442 32.34 -3.91 20.72
N SER A 443 31.06 -3.73 20.43
CA SER A 443 30.14 -2.92 21.25
C SER A 443 30.07 -3.47 22.68
N LEU A 444 29.83 -4.77 22.83
CA LEU A 444 29.76 -5.44 24.13
C LEU A 444 31.10 -5.42 24.86
N ALA A 445 32.20 -5.70 24.16
CA ALA A 445 33.53 -5.65 24.74
C ALA A 445 33.86 -4.25 25.30
N SER A 446 33.37 -3.18 24.64
CA SER A 446 33.59 -1.80 25.10
C SER A 446 32.90 -1.47 26.43
N ILE A 447 31.90 -2.26 26.84
CA ILE A 447 31.20 -2.14 28.12
C ILE A 447 31.53 -3.29 29.08
N GLY A 448 32.57 -4.08 28.79
CA GLY A 448 33.04 -5.17 29.64
C GLY A 448 32.22 -6.46 29.55
N VAL A 449 31.41 -6.64 28.50
CA VAL A 449 30.66 -7.87 28.23
C VAL A 449 31.37 -8.68 27.15
N HIS A 450 31.64 -9.96 27.43
CA HIS A 450 32.33 -10.87 26.51
C HIS A 450 31.55 -12.17 26.33
N THR A 451 31.70 -12.80 25.16
CA THR A 451 31.17 -14.14 24.86
C THR A 451 32.33 -15.11 24.65
N ASP A 452 32.37 -16.19 25.40
CA ASP A 452 33.38 -17.26 25.27
C ASP A 452 32.72 -18.63 25.43
N GLY A 453 33.34 -19.68 24.89
CA GLY A 453 32.81 -21.03 24.95
C GLY A 453 33.48 -22.00 23.97
N VAL A 454 32.89 -23.18 23.85
CA VAL A 454 33.33 -24.22 22.91
C VAL A 454 32.18 -24.58 21.98
N SER A 455 32.50 -24.83 20.71
CA SER A 455 31.53 -25.33 19.73
C SER A 455 32.11 -26.54 19.01
N THR A 456 31.23 -27.47 18.63
CA THR A 456 31.62 -28.66 17.85
C THR A 456 31.88 -28.32 16.38
N SER A 457 31.49 -27.12 15.92
CA SER A 457 31.75 -26.56 14.58
C SER A 457 31.69 -25.03 14.62
N GLU A 458 32.20 -24.36 13.60
CA GLU A 458 32.04 -22.89 13.45
C GLU A 458 30.58 -22.47 13.33
N TRP A 459 29.74 -23.29 12.66
CA TRP A 459 28.30 -23.05 12.50
C TRP A 459 27.54 -23.01 13.82
N ALA A 460 27.83 -23.96 14.72
CA ALA A 460 27.24 -23.98 16.06
C ALA A 460 27.67 -22.79 16.92
N GLY A 461 28.70 -22.06 16.48
CA GLY A 461 29.21 -20.87 17.16
C GLY A 461 28.68 -19.54 16.62
N LEU A 462 27.84 -19.53 15.60
CA LEU A 462 27.28 -18.28 15.06
C LEU A 462 26.41 -17.59 16.10
N SER A 463 26.68 -16.31 16.33
CA SER A 463 25.94 -15.44 17.25
C SER A 463 26.17 -14.00 16.86
N VAL A 464 25.17 -13.15 17.08
CA VAL A 464 25.30 -11.68 16.93
C VAL A 464 26.32 -11.08 17.92
N THR A 465 26.72 -11.81 18.95
CA THR A 465 27.71 -11.37 19.95
C THR A 465 29.12 -11.90 19.69
N ARG A 466 29.35 -12.53 18.54
CA ARG A 466 30.63 -13.13 18.15
C ARG A 466 31.03 -12.67 16.76
N THR A 467 32.32 -12.50 16.53
CA THR A 467 32.86 -12.19 15.21
C THR A 467 32.51 -13.29 14.20
N LEU A 468 32.08 -12.86 13.01
CA LEU A 468 31.84 -13.77 11.90
C LEU A 468 33.18 -14.26 11.31
N SER A 469 33.33 -15.57 11.16
CA SER A 469 34.53 -16.20 10.61
C SER A 469 34.72 -15.84 9.13
N PRO A 470 35.93 -15.47 8.65
CA PRO A 470 36.17 -15.17 7.24
C PRO A 470 35.79 -16.31 6.29
N GLN A 471 35.90 -17.56 6.74
CA GLN A 471 35.49 -18.74 5.99
C GLN A 471 33.96 -18.79 5.85
N ILE A 472 33.23 -18.48 6.92
CA ILE A 472 31.76 -18.40 6.89
C ILE A 472 31.31 -17.23 6.00
N GLU A 473 31.96 -16.07 6.09
CA GLU A 473 31.72 -14.94 5.19
C GLU A 473 31.87 -15.34 3.72
N ALA A 474 32.97 -16.01 3.38
CA ALA A 474 33.20 -16.48 2.02
C ALA A 474 32.13 -17.48 1.57
N ILE A 475 31.68 -18.38 2.46
CA ILE A 475 30.59 -19.32 2.16
C ILE A 475 29.30 -18.56 1.88
N ILE A 476 28.91 -17.60 2.71
CA ILE A 476 27.70 -16.80 2.51
C ILE A 476 27.79 -16.04 1.19
N GLN A 477 28.93 -15.40 0.88
CA GLN A 477 29.13 -14.71 -0.38
C GLN A 477 28.93 -15.63 -1.59
N ARG A 478 29.41 -16.89 -1.55
CA ARG A 478 29.15 -17.87 -2.63
C ARG A 478 27.67 -18.21 -2.78
N HIS A 479 26.90 -18.24 -1.70
CA HIS A 479 25.45 -18.44 -1.76
C HIS A 479 24.75 -17.23 -2.40
N ILE A 480 25.18 -16.01 -2.09
CA ILE A 480 24.67 -14.78 -2.73
C ILE A 480 24.99 -14.78 -4.23
N GLU A 481 26.22 -15.12 -4.63
CA GLU A 481 26.60 -15.25 -6.04
C GLU A 481 25.75 -16.29 -6.78
N ARG A 482 25.50 -17.44 -6.14
CA ARG A 482 24.63 -18.48 -6.69
C ARG A 482 23.20 -17.97 -6.85
N GLY A 483 22.65 -17.32 -5.83
CA GLY A 483 21.29 -16.76 -5.88
C GLY A 483 21.13 -15.71 -6.96
N TYR A 484 22.14 -14.86 -7.20
CA TYR A 484 22.13 -13.93 -8.33
C TYR A 484 22.10 -14.66 -9.68
N SER A 485 22.95 -15.68 -9.83
CA SER A 485 22.99 -16.52 -11.03
C SER A 485 21.64 -17.18 -11.28
N ASP A 486 20.98 -17.68 -10.25
CA ASP A 486 19.64 -18.27 -10.35
C ASP A 486 18.60 -17.23 -10.77
N PHE A 487 18.67 -16.01 -10.22
CA PHE A 487 17.75 -14.93 -10.59
C PHE A 487 17.88 -14.53 -12.06
N ILE A 488 19.09 -14.21 -12.52
CA ILE A 488 19.27 -13.80 -13.92
C ILE A 488 18.97 -14.94 -14.89
N SER A 489 19.21 -16.20 -14.49
CA SER A 489 18.85 -17.38 -15.29
C SER A 489 17.34 -17.56 -15.40
N LEU A 490 16.61 -17.34 -14.30
CA LEU A 490 15.15 -17.32 -14.28
C LEU A 490 14.63 -16.28 -15.27
N VAL A 491 15.09 -15.04 -15.15
CA VAL A 491 14.64 -13.93 -16.02
C VAL A 491 15.03 -14.19 -17.47
N ALA A 492 16.25 -14.66 -17.73
CA ALA A 492 16.72 -14.99 -19.07
C ALA A 492 15.82 -16.03 -19.75
N LYS A 493 15.48 -17.10 -19.01
CA LYS A 493 14.61 -18.15 -19.50
C LYS A 493 13.19 -17.65 -19.80
N GLU A 494 12.55 -16.99 -18.83
CA GLU A 494 11.13 -16.63 -18.94
C GLU A 494 10.91 -15.44 -19.89
N ARG A 495 11.88 -14.51 -19.97
CA ARG A 495 11.82 -13.32 -20.85
C ARG A 495 12.54 -13.52 -22.20
N LYS A 496 12.99 -14.75 -22.49
CA LYS A 496 13.66 -15.13 -23.76
C LYS A 496 14.89 -14.25 -24.08
N MET A 497 15.70 -13.99 -23.06
CA MET A 497 16.95 -13.23 -23.15
C MET A 497 18.14 -14.15 -22.87
N THR A 498 19.32 -13.73 -23.29
CA THR A 498 20.58 -14.33 -22.81
C THR A 498 20.89 -13.86 -21.39
N ILE A 499 21.67 -14.65 -20.65
CA ILE A 499 22.11 -14.28 -19.29
C ILE A 499 22.85 -12.94 -19.32
N GLU A 500 23.69 -12.71 -20.33
CA GLU A 500 24.46 -11.49 -20.50
C GLU A 500 23.58 -10.27 -20.81
N GLN A 501 22.47 -10.46 -21.53
CA GLN A 501 21.49 -9.39 -21.74
C GLN A 501 20.78 -9.02 -20.45
N VAL A 502 20.34 -10.01 -19.67
CA VAL A 502 19.72 -9.77 -18.37
C VAL A 502 20.69 -9.10 -17.42
N ASP A 503 21.93 -9.59 -17.32
CA ASP A 503 22.93 -9.04 -16.42
C ASP A 503 23.19 -7.54 -16.67
N LYS A 504 23.22 -7.10 -17.94
CA LYS A 504 23.38 -5.68 -18.32
C LYS A 504 22.25 -4.78 -17.82
N ILE A 505 21.03 -5.29 -17.71
CA ILE A 505 19.84 -4.53 -17.28
C ILE A 505 19.45 -4.83 -15.83
N ALA A 506 20.12 -5.79 -15.20
CA ALA A 506 19.91 -6.23 -13.83
C ALA A 506 20.84 -5.46 -12.87
N GLN A 507 21.78 -6.14 -12.23
CA GLN A 507 22.73 -5.56 -11.27
C GLN A 507 22.05 -4.78 -10.12
N GLY A 508 20.83 -5.16 -9.76
CA GLY A 508 20.02 -4.52 -8.71
C GLY A 508 19.30 -3.24 -9.13
N ARG A 509 19.35 -2.84 -10.41
CA ARG A 509 18.77 -1.57 -10.89
C ARG A 509 17.25 -1.60 -10.94
N VAL A 510 16.63 -0.54 -10.41
CA VAL A 510 15.18 -0.32 -10.47
C VAL A 510 14.82 0.41 -11.76
N TRP A 511 13.71 0.02 -12.38
CA TRP A 511 13.20 0.61 -13.61
C TRP A 511 11.75 1.07 -13.45
N SER A 512 11.38 2.13 -14.15
CA SER A 512 9.96 2.49 -14.36
C SER A 512 9.29 1.40 -15.22
N GLY A 513 7.97 1.25 -15.14
CA GLY A 513 7.23 0.27 -15.94
C GLY A 513 7.36 0.56 -17.44
N LYS A 514 7.36 1.84 -17.81
CA LYS A 514 7.69 2.29 -19.17
C LYS A 514 9.06 1.77 -19.62
N LYS A 515 10.10 1.97 -18.79
CA LYS A 515 11.45 1.50 -19.13
C LYS A 515 11.55 -0.03 -19.14
N ALA A 516 10.86 -0.70 -18.23
CA ALA A 516 10.80 -2.15 -18.16
C ALA A 516 10.20 -2.77 -19.43
N LEU A 517 9.21 -2.11 -20.05
CA LEU A 517 8.66 -2.54 -21.33
C LEU A 517 9.70 -2.44 -22.45
N GLU A 518 10.39 -1.30 -22.56
CA GLU A 518 11.47 -1.10 -23.55
C GLU A 518 12.59 -2.14 -23.41
N LEU A 519 12.87 -2.56 -22.17
CA LEU A 519 13.89 -3.57 -21.86
C LEU A 519 13.39 -5.01 -21.99
N GLY A 520 12.10 -5.24 -22.23
CA GLY A 520 11.48 -6.58 -22.34
C GLY A 520 11.24 -7.29 -21.01
N LEU A 521 11.35 -6.58 -19.88
CA LEU A 521 11.08 -7.12 -18.55
C LEU A 521 9.58 -7.28 -18.26
N VAL A 522 8.74 -6.49 -18.93
CA VAL A 522 7.27 -6.63 -18.92
C VAL A 522 6.75 -6.74 -20.35
N ASP A 523 5.52 -7.21 -20.52
CA ASP A 523 4.96 -7.48 -21.85
C ASP A 523 4.17 -6.28 -22.40
N GLU A 524 3.45 -5.56 -21.55
CA GLU A 524 2.60 -4.45 -21.97
C GLU A 524 2.34 -3.46 -20.83
N LEU A 525 1.97 -2.23 -21.18
CA LEU A 525 1.51 -1.25 -20.20
C LEU A 525 0.00 -1.39 -20.01
N GLY A 526 -0.44 -1.49 -18.75
CA GLY A 526 -1.84 -1.69 -18.40
C GLY A 526 -2.02 -1.83 -16.88
N ASP A 527 -3.26 -1.92 -16.44
CA ASP A 527 -3.65 -2.09 -15.05
C ASP A 527 -4.26 -3.48 -14.78
N VAL A 528 -5.17 -3.58 -13.82
CA VAL A 528 -5.79 -4.86 -13.44
C VAL A 528 -6.87 -5.29 -14.42
N ASP A 529 -7.55 -4.34 -15.07
CA ASP A 529 -8.64 -4.61 -16.01
C ASP A 529 -8.08 -5.29 -17.27
N GLU A 530 -6.97 -4.77 -17.83
CA GLU A 530 -6.29 -5.42 -18.95
C GLU A 530 -5.73 -6.80 -18.57
N ALA A 531 -5.24 -6.95 -17.34
CA ALA A 531 -4.75 -8.23 -16.85
C ALA A 531 -5.86 -9.29 -16.74
N ILE A 532 -7.03 -8.91 -16.23
CA ILE A 532 -8.22 -9.77 -16.17
C ILE A 532 -8.67 -10.16 -17.57
N ALA A 533 -8.80 -9.18 -18.47
CA ALA A 533 -9.20 -9.43 -19.86
C ALA A 533 -8.21 -10.36 -20.58
N LYS A 534 -6.90 -10.17 -20.36
CA LYS A 534 -5.86 -11.04 -20.91
C LYS A 534 -5.93 -12.45 -20.32
N ALA A 535 -6.13 -12.59 -19.02
CA ALA A 535 -6.25 -13.88 -18.35
C ALA A 535 -7.45 -14.68 -18.88
N ALA A 536 -8.62 -14.03 -19.00
CA ALA A 536 -9.81 -14.63 -19.60
C ALA A 536 -9.57 -15.05 -21.06
N LYS A 537 -8.91 -14.19 -21.85
CA LYS A 537 -8.56 -14.50 -23.24
C LYS A 537 -7.61 -15.70 -23.36
N LEU A 538 -6.61 -15.81 -22.48
CA LEU A 538 -5.68 -16.95 -22.47
C LEU A 538 -6.35 -18.27 -22.05
N ALA A 539 -7.46 -18.20 -21.32
CA ALA A 539 -8.28 -19.35 -20.92
C ALA A 539 -9.51 -19.57 -21.82
N ASP A 540 -9.57 -18.89 -22.98
CA ASP A 540 -10.68 -18.99 -23.94
C ASP A 540 -12.07 -18.71 -23.34
N MET A 541 -12.15 -17.78 -22.39
CA MET A 541 -13.40 -17.40 -21.71
C MET A 541 -14.03 -16.17 -22.36
N THR A 542 -15.31 -16.28 -22.75
CA THR A 542 -16.11 -15.15 -23.29
C THR A 542 -17.12 -14.59 -22.28
N LEU A 543 -17.58 -15.43 -21.35
CA LEU A 543 -18.45 -15.06 -20.24
C LEU A 543 -17.80 -15.61 -18.97
N PHE A 544 -17.48 -14.73 -18.04
CA PHE A 544 -16.80 -15.09 -16.82
C PHE A 544 -17.11 -14.11 -15.70
N ASP A 545 -16.90 -14.56 -14.48
CA ASP A 545 -16.86 -13.70 -13.30
C ASP A 545 -15.41 -13.49 -12.82
N THR A 546 -15.21 -12.56 -11.89
CA THR A 546 -13.94 -12.38 -11.19
C THR A 546 -14.10 -12.78 -9.74
N ARG A 547 -13.11 -13.48 -9.19
CA ARG A 547 -13.16 -13.93 -7.80
C ARG A 547 -11.86 -13.59 -7.08
N VAL A 548 -11.94 -12.73 -6.08
CA VAL A 548 -10.82 -12.48 -5.17
C VAL A 548 -10.62 -13.71 -4.30
N ILE A 549 -9.38 -14.21 -4.25
CA ILE A 549 -8.97 -15.36 -3.46
C ILE A 549 -8.08 -14.83 -2.35
N GLU A 550 -8.66 -14.67 -1.16
CA GLU A 550 -8.02 -14.06 0.00
C GLU A 550 -8.05 -14.97 1.23
N GLN A 551 -7.32 -14.58 2.27
CA GLN A 551 -7.34 -15.27 3.56
C GLN A 551 -8.66 -14.95 4.27
N GLU A 552 -9.47 -15.96 4.56
CA GLU A 552 -10.71 -15.77 5.31
C GLU A 552 -10.42 -15.65 6.81
N LEU A 553 -11.00 -14.62 7.45
CA LEU A 553 -11.01 -14.52 8.91
C LEU A 553 -11.81 -15.67 9.52
N THR A 554 -11.32 -16.24 10.61
CA THR A 554 -12.07 -17.25 11.37
C THR A 554 -13.34 -16.64 11.99
N PRO A 555 -14.38 -17.44 12.29
CA PRO A 555 -15.58 -16.94 12.96
C PRO A 555 -15.28 -16.19 14.27
N GLU A 556 -14.29 -16.66 15.04
CA GLU A 556 -13.84 -16.00 16.27
C GLU A 556 -13.21 -14.64 15.97
N GLN A 557 -12.37 -14.53 14.93
CA GLN A 557 -11.77 -13.27 14.52
C GLN A 557 -12.83 -12.28 14.04
N LYS A 558 -13.80 -12.72 13.23
CA LYS A 558 -14.93 -11.90 12.77
C LYS A 558 -15.75 -11.37 13.95
N PHE A 559 -16.05 -12.24 14.93
CA PHE A 559 -16.78 -11.86 16.12
C PHE A 559 -16.02 -10.83 16.97
N MET A 560 -14.72 -11.04 17.21
CA MET A 560 -13.89 -10.10 17.96
C MET A 560 -13.82 -8.75 17.26
N GLN A 561 -13.62 -8.73 15.93
CA GLN A 561 -13.60 -7.52 15.12
C GLN A 561 -14.92 -6.74 15.24
N GLN A 562 -16.07 -7.42 15.13
CA GLN A 562 -17.39 -6.79 15.27
C GLN A 562 -17.60 -6.25 16.69
N MET A 563 -17.27 -7.02 17.73
CA MET A 563 -17.39 -6.57 19.11
C MET A 563 -16.58 -5.30 19.37
N PHE A 564 -15.31 -5.29 18.94
CA PHE A 564 -14.42 -4.15 19.14
C PHE A 564 -14.84 -2.91 18.34
N ALA A 565 -15.32 -3.10 17.11
CA ALA A 565 -15.86 -2.00 16.30
C ALA A 565 -17.09 -1.35 16.95
N SER A 566 -17.93 -2.13 17.65
CA SER A 566 -19.06 -1.60 18.40
C SER A 566 -18.67 -0.94 19.73
N VAL A 567 -17.51 -1.27 20.30
CA VAL A 567 -17.01 -0.66 21.55
C VAL A 567 -16.30 0.66 21.27
N SER A 568 -15.53 0.73 20.19
CA SER A 568 -14.76 1.90 19.78
C SER A 568 -15.62 3.12 19.47
N SER A 569 -16.82 2.92 18.92
CA SER A 569 -17.80 3.99 18.65
C SER A 569 -18.28 4.75 19.90
N TYR A 570 -17.99 4.25 21.10
CA TYR A 570 -18.36 4.88 22.38
C TYR A 570 -17.16 5.35 23.21
N LEU A 571 -15.92 5.18 22.74
CA LEU A 571 -14.72 5.63 23.45
C LEU A 571 -14.38 7.10 23.13
N PRO A 572 -14.03 7.95 24.11
CA PRO A 572 -13.62 9.33 23.86
C PRO A 572 -12.30 9.39 23.08
N ALA A 573 -12.26 10.18 22.00
CA ALA A 573 -11.08 10.42 21.15
C ALA A 573 -9.84 10.95 21.92
N SER A 574 -10.03 11.54 23.10
CA SER A 574 -9.00 12.20 23.92
C SER A 574 -7.96 11.26 24.54
N LEU A 575 -8.15 9.94 24.48
CA LEU A 575 -7.18 8.96 25.01
C LEU A 575 -6.07 8.57 24.01
N SER A 576 -6.07 9.15 22.80
CA SER A 576 -5.26 8.63 21.66
C SER A 576 -4.21 9.58 21.08
N GLN A 577 -3.98 10.77 21.67
CA GLN A 577 -2.96 11.68 21.14
C GLN A 577 -1.55 11.21 21.50
N SER A 578 -0.82 10.73 20.50
CA SER A 578 0.62 10.50 20.59
C SER A 578 1.37 11.84 20.66
N SER A 579 2.36 11.95 21.53
CA SER A 579 3.23 13.13 21.62
C SER A 579 4.15 13.26 20.39
N MET A 580 4.64 14.47 20.12
CA MET A 580 5.64 14.73 19.06
C MET A 580 6.92 13.90 19.25
N LEU A 581 7.30 13.60 20.51
CA LEU A 581 8.42 12.72 20.85
C LEU A 581 8.16 11.27 20.41
N GLU A 582 6.94 10.78 20.59
CA GLU A 582 6.54 9.45 20.12
C GLU A 582 6.51 9.37 18.60
N GLN A 583 6.09 10.42 17.89
CA GLN A 583 6.16 10.46 16.42
C GLN A 583 7.62 10.41 15.93
N MET A 584 8.53 11.16 16.57
CA MET A 584 9.96 11.09 16.26
C MET A 584 10.55 9.71 16.57
N LEU A 585 10.19 9.11 17.71
CA LEU A 585 10.62 7.76 18.07
C LEU A 585 10.05 6.69 17.12
N GLN A 586 8.81 6.85 16.65
CA GLN A 586 8.20 5.99 15.64
C GLN A 586 8.93 6.10 14.30
N GLN A 587 9.29 7.32 13.87
CA GLN A 587 10.08 7.52 12.66
C GLN A 587 11.45 6.83 12.77
N TRP A 588 12.12 6.95 13.92
CA TRP A 588 13.40 6.29 14.18
C TRP A 588 13.30 4.76 14.25
N THR A 589 12.23 4.25 14.88
CA THR A 589 11.99 2.80 14.97
C THR A 589 11.48 2.18 13.67
N SER A 590 10.87 2.94 12.75
CA SER A 590 10.36 2.41 11.48
C SER A 590 11.47 1.88 10.56
N SER A 591 12.61 2.58 10.47
CA SER A 591 13.80 2.10 9.73
C SER A 591 14.40 0.86 10.37
N LEU A 592 14.40 0.79 11.71
CA LEU A 592 14.85 -0.39 12.46
C LEU A 592 13.86 -1.57 12.33
N LYS A 593 12.55 -1.29 12.25
CA LYS A 593 11.48 -2.29 12.15
C LYS A 593 11.60 -3.10 10.87
N THR A 594 11.92 -2.45 9.74
CA THR A 594 12.17 -3.12 8.45
C THR A 594 13.32 -4.12 8.56
N LEU A 595 14.43 -3.75 9.20
CA LEU A 595 15.55 -4.66 9.45
C LEU A 595 15.18 -5.84 10.36
N THR A 596 14.44 -5.58 11.44
CA THR A 596 14.02 -6.63 12.37
C THR A 596 12.92 -7.54 11.80
N SER A 597 12.27 -7.12 10.72
CA SER A 597 11.21 -7.90 10.06
C SER A 597 11.73 -8.93 9.06
N PHE A 598 12.99 -8.80 8.64
CA PHE A 598 13.63 -9.70 7.69
C PHE A 598 13.92 -11.07 8.33
N ASP A 599 13.35 -12.13 7.73
CA ASP A 599 13.29 -13.47 8.33
C ASP A 599 13.71 -14.60 7.37
N ASP A 600 14.47 -14.31 6.31
CA ASP A 600 14.95 -15.33 5.36
C ASP A 600 15.82 -16.36 6.12
N PRO A 601 15.52 -17.67 6.02
CA PRO A 601 16.24 -18.69 6.78
C PRO A 601 17.74 -18.76 6.44
N ASN A 602 18.13 -18.26 5.27
CA ASN A 602 19.52 -18.16 4.82
C ASN A 602 20.08 -16.73 4.94
N ASN A 603 19.31 -15.78 5.51
CA ASN A 603 19.61 -14.35 5.54
C ASN A 603 19.85 -13.74 4.15
N VAL A 604 19.16 -14.27 3.13
CA VAL A 604 19.27 -13.82 1.75
C VAL A 604 18.04 -13.03 1.35
N TYR A 605 18.24 -11.78 0.94
CA TYR A 605 17.17 -10.84 0.66
C TYR A 605 17.27 -10.29 -0.76
N ILE A 606 16.09 -10.19 -1.36
CA ILE A 606 15.83 -9.61 -2.66
C ILE A 606 14.81 -8.50 -2.39
N TYR A 607 15.26 -7.37 -1.82
CA TYR A 607 14.42 -6.20 -1.46
C TYR A 607 14.81 -4.90 -2.21
N CYS A 608 13.84 -4.04 -2.52
CA CYS A 608 14.02 -2.69 -3.08
C CYS A 608 13.72 -1.60 -2.05
N ASP A 609 14.75 -1.03 -1.45
CA ASP A 609 14.62 0.05 -0.47
C ASP A 609 14.24 1.40 -1.11
N THR A 610 14.88 1.75 -2.22
CA THR A 610 14.61 3.00 -2.96
C THR A 610 13.17 3.14 -3.42
N CYS A 611 12.47 2.01 -3.63
CA CYS A 611 11.08 2.00 -4.06
C CYS A 611 10.11 2.53 -2.99
N ASN A 612 10.47 2.44 -1.71
CA ASN A 612 9.62 2.89 -0.59
C ASN A 612 9.92 4.34 -0.17
N MET A 613 10.91 4.99 -0.79
CA MET A 613 11.40 6.32 -0.43
C MET A 613 11.01 7.42 -1.43
N MET A 614 10.30 7.07 -2.50
CA MET A 614 9.79 8.06 -3.45
C MET A 614 8.56 8.74 -2.83
N ASN A 615 8.73 9.99 -2.40
CA ASN A 615 7.64 10.87 -1.96
C ASN A 615 7.34 11.90 -3.04
#